data_AF-A0AAW1WP01-F1
#
_entry.id   AF-A0AAW1WP01-F1
#
_cell.length_a   1.000
_cell.length_b   1.000
_cell.length_c   1.000
_cell.angle_alpha   90.00
_cell.angle_beta   90.00
_cell.angle_gamma   90.00
#
_symmetry.space_group_name_H-M   'P 1'
#
loop_
_entity.id
_entity.type
_entity.pdbx_description
1 polymer ?
#
loop_
_entity_poly.entity_id
_entity_poly.type
_entity_poly.pdbx_seq_one_letter_code
_entity_poly.pdbx_strand_id
1 'polypeptide(L)'
;MVVWRGLSIMLVMVLMMINMQGRGSQGQLVENFYSSSCPNVESIVKQAVSEKFSQTFTTIPATLRLFFHDCFVEGCDASVMISSPNGDAEKDSSDNLSLAGDGFDTVIKAKQAVEAQCPDVVSCADILALAARDVVVLGGGPEFNVELGRRDGLVSKASRVAGNLPEPSFDLQQLNTMFAKHNLNQNDMIALSGAHTLGFSHCNRFANRLYSFSSSSAVDPSLDPDYAKQLMSACPQDVDPSIAIDMDPQTPRTFDNVYYQNLVAGKGLFTSDEVLFSDSASQPTVVDFANTPGQFSGAFITAMRKLGRVDVKTGSEGEIRKDCTAFNS
;
A
#
# COMPACT_ATOMS: atom_id res chain seq x y z
N MET A 1 52.39 42.99 -10.90
CA MET A 1 51.58 42.52 -9.75
C MET A 1 50.07 42.61 -9.95
N VAL A 2 49.53 43.61 -10.68
CA VAL A 2 48.07 43.75 -10.89
C VAL A 2 47.50 42.71 -11.86
N VAL A 3 48.23 42.38 -12.93
CA VAL A 3 47.78 41.41 -13.97
C VAL A 3 47.64 39.97 -13.41
N TRP A 4 48.54 39.56 -12.52
CA TRP A 4 48.50 38.23 -11.89
C TRP A 4 47.31 38.06 -10.92
N ARG A 5 46.89 39.14 -10.25
CA ARG A 5 45.70 39.12 -9.39
C ARG A 5 44.41 38.97 -10.20
N GLY A 6 44.34 39.56 -11.39
CA GLY A 6 43.18 39.43 -12.30
C GLY A 6 43.00 38.00 -12.84
N LEU A 7 44.09 37.35 -13.25
CA LEU A 7 44.07 35.96 -13.73
C LEU A 7 43.66 34.95 -12.64
N SER A 8 44.12 35.12 -11.40
CA SER A 8 43.71 34.25 -10.29
C SER A 8 42.23 34.40 -9.93
N ILE A 9 41.67 35.62 -9.99
CA ILE A 9 40.25 35.86 -9.70
C ILE A 9 39.36 35.26 -10.82
N MET A 10 39.79 35.37 -12.08
CA MET A 10 39.04 34.83 -13.21
C MET A 10 39.04 33.28 -13.22
N LEU A 11 40.16 32.65 -12.83
CA LEU A 11 40.25 31.18 -12.71
C LEU A 11 39.36 30.63 -11.58
N VAL A 12 39.27 31.34 -10.45
CA VAL A 12 38.40 30.97 -9.31
C VAL A 12 36.92 31.10 -9.68
N MET A 13 36.53 32.14 -10.43
CA MET A 13 35.15 32.28 -10.91
C MET A 13 34.75 31.20 -11.92
N VAL A 14 35.65 30.81 -12.83
CA VAL A 14 35.41 29.71 -13.77
C VAL A 14 35.30 28.36 -13.03
N LEU A 15 36.15 28.11 -12.02
CA LEU A 15 36.04 26.92 -11.17
C LEU A 15 34.76 26.91 -10.31
N MET A 16 34.25 28.06 -9.85
CA MET A 16 32.95 28.15 -9.17
C MET A 16 31.77 27.90 -10.12
N MET A 17 31.83 28.34 -11.38
CA MET A 17 30.77 28.08 -12.36
C MET A 17 30.74 26.64 -12.85
N ILE A 18 31.88 25.94 -12.91
CA ILE A 18 31.95 24.50 -13.23
C ILE A 18 31.37 23.64 -12.09
N ASN A 19 31.36 24.13 -10.83
CA ASN A 19 30.73 23.44 -9.70
C ASN A 19 29.20 23.68 -9.59
N MET A 20 28.60 24.52 -10.46
CA MET A 20 27.14 24.74 -10.49
C MET A 20 26.43 23.96 -11.61
N GLN A 21 27.17 23.16 -12.39
CA GLN A 21 26.59 22.25 -13.39
C GLN A 21 26.58 20.83 -12.82
N GLY A 22 25.39 20.39 -12.37
CA GLY A 22 25.16 18.99 -12.01
C GLY A 22 24.99 18.68 -10.52
N ARG A 23 24.31 19.54 -9.74
CA ARG A 23 23.49 19.00 -8.65
C ARG A 23 22.11 18.72 -9.24
N GLY A 24 21.95 17.53 -9.83
CA GLY A 24 20.61 17.02 -10.04
C GLY A 24 19.89 17.09 -8.71
N SER A 25 18.76 17.80 -8.66
CA SER A 25 17.87 17.74 -7.51
C SER A 25 17.59 16.27 -7.25
N GLN A 26 18.16 15.71 -6.19
CA GLN A 26 17.71 14.44 -5.63
C GLN A 26 16.23 14.67 -5.29
N GLY A 27 15.35 14.14 -6.12
CA GLY A 27 13.98 14.64 -6.27
C GLY A 27 13.14 14.24 -5.07
N GLN A 28 12.97 15.14 -4.11
CA GLN A 28 11.95 14.96 -3.07
C GLN A 28 10.58 14.83 -3.74
N LEU A 29 9.75 13.89 -3.26
CA LEU A 29 8.38 13.77 -3.75
C LEU A 29 7.61 15.06 -3.46
N VAL A 30 6.82 15.51 -4.44
CA VAL A 30 6.00 16.72 -4.32
C VAL A 30 4.62 16.51 -4.92
N GLU A 31 3.65 17.25 -4.41
CA GLU A 31 2.35 17.39 -5.06
C GLU A 31 2.54 18.10 -6.41
N ASN A 32 1.74 17.75 -7.42
CA ASN A 32 1.79 18.35 -8.77
C ASN A 32 3.13 18.17 -9.52
N PHE A 33 3.90 17.11 -9.22
CA PHE A 33 5.19 16.80 -9.86
C PHE A 33 5.13 16.84 -11.40
N TYR A 34 4.02 16.35 -11.98
CA TYR A 34 3.83 16.27 -13.43
C TYR A 34 3.10 17.48 -14.03
N SER A 35 2.89 18.58 -13.30
CA SER A 35 2.09 19.73 -13.75
C SER A 35 2.54 20.34 -15.09
N SER A 36 3.84 20.29 -15.42
CA SER A 36 4.36 20.79 -16.70
C SER A 36 4.54 19.72 -17.78
N SER A 37 4.63 18.44 -17.40
CA SER A 37 4.98 17.34 -18.31
C SER A 37 3.80 16.42 -18.64
N CYS A 38 2.87 16.24 -17.70
CA CYS A 38 1.61 15.53 -17.89
C CYS A 38 0.52 16.17 -17.01
N PRO A 39 0.02 17.37 -17.36
CA PRO A 39 -0.87 18.16 -16.50
C PRO A 39 -2.19 17.45 -16.14
N ASN A 40 -2.62 16.48 -16.95
CA ASN A 40 -3.87 15.74 -16.75
C ASN A 40 -3.66 14.36 -16.10
N VAL A 41 -2.46 14.02 -15.60
CA VAL A 41 -2.16 12.65 -15.11
C VAL A 41 -3.18 12.15 -14.09
N GLU A 42 -3.54 12.97 -13.10
CA GLU A 42 -4.46 12.55 -12.05
C GLU A 42 -5.87 12.27 -12.58
N SER A 43 -6.36 13.09 -13.52
CA SER A 43 -7.69 12.87 -14.10
C SER A 43 -7.72 11.64 -15.02
N ILE A 44 -6.63 11.36 -15.73
CA ILE A 44 -6.48 10.17 -16.58
C ILE A 44 -6.49 8.90 -15.72
N VAL A 45 -5.69 8.88 -14.64
CA VAL A 45 -5.64 7.73 -13.71
C VAL A 45 -7.00 7.52 -13.05
N LYS A 46 -7.60 8.59 -12.51
CA LYS A 46 -8.93 8.54 -11.88
C LYS A 46 -10.01 8.01 -12.80
N GLN A 47 -9.99 8.39 -14.08
CA GLN A 47 -10.92 7.88 -15.08
C GLN A 47 -10.70 6.37 -15.29
N ALA A 48 -9.47 5.93 -15.53
CA ALA A 48 -9.18 4.51 -15.75
C ALA A 48 -9.56 3.63 -14.54
N VAL A 49 -9.28 4.11 -13.32
CA VAL A 49 -9.65 3.44 -12.07
C VAL A 49 -11.19 3.37 -11.92
N SER A 50 -11.90 4.46 -12.23
CA SER A 50 -13.37 4.49 -12.16
C SER A 50 -14.00 3.53 -13.18
N GLU A 51 -13.44 3.44 -14.38
CA GLU A 51 -13.87 2.49 -15.41
C GLU A 51 -13.64 1.04 -14.95
N LYS A 52 -12.49 0.74 -14.31
CA LYS A 52 -12.22 -0.58 -13.72
C LYS A 52 -13.18 -0.91 -12.58
N PHE A 53 -13.40 0.02 -11.66
CA PHE A 53 -14.35 -0.14 -10.57
C PHE A 53 -15.79 -0.44 -11.06
N SER A 54 -16.21 0.17 -12.18
CA SER A 54 -17.53 -0.11 -12.76
C SER A 54 -17.73 -1.57 -13.20
N GLN A 55 -16.64 -2.33 -13.37
CA GLN A 55 -16.67 -3.74 -13.76
C GLN A 55 -16.77 -4.66 -12.53
N THR A 56 -16.10 -4.29 -11.44
CA THR A 56 -16.11 -5.08 -10.20
C THR A 56 -15.71 -4.25 -9.00
N PHE A 57 -16.38 -4.50 -7.86
CA PHE A 57 -16.00 -3.91 -6.58
C PHE A 57 -14.58 -4.33 -6.14
N THR A 58 -14.12 -5.52 -6.55
CA THR A 58 -12.80 -6.07 -6.20
C THR A 58 -11.64 -5.12 -6.55
N THR A 59 -11.82 -4.24 -7.54
CA THR A 59 -10.84 -3.20 -7.91
C THR A 59 -10.36 -2.41 -6.69
N ILE A 60 -11.27 -2.11 -5.76
CA ILE A 60 -10.96 -1.30 -4.59
C ILE A 60 -9.98 -2.00 -3.65
N PRO A 61 -10.36 -3.11 -2.98
CA PRO A 61 -9.48 -3.77 -2.02
C PRO A 61 -8.23 -4.34 -2.70
N ALA A 62 -8.33 -4.79 -3.97
CA ALA A 62 -7.18 -5.33 -4.70
C ALA A 62 -6.10 -4.28 -4.94
N THR A 63 -6.47 -3.10 -5.43
CA THR A 63 -5.51 -2.02 -5.74
C THR A 63 -4.92 -1.42 -4.47
N LEU A 64 -5.73 -1.24 -3.43
CA LEU A 64 -5.26 -0.70 -2.16
C LEU A 64 -4.26 -1.64 -1.48
N ARG A 65 -4.56 -2.95 -1.46
CA ARG A 65 -3.64 -3.97 -0.93
C ARG A 65 -2.36 -4.07 -1.78
N LEU A 66 -2.48 -3.98 -3.10
CA LEU A 66 -1.32 -4.01 -4.01
C LEU A 66 -0.33 -2.89 -3.70
N PHE A 67 -0.82 -1.67 -3.43
CA PHE A 67 0.05 -0.55 -3.04
C PHE A 67 0.75 -0.78 -1.70
N PHE A 68 0.07 -1.33 -0.71
CA PHE A 68 0.70 -1.70 0.56
C PHE A 68 1.82 -2.73 0.36
N HIS A 69 1.55 -3.78 -0.43
CA HIS A 69 2.51 -4.83 -0.72
C HIS A 69 3.74 -4.32 -1.50
N ASP A 70 3.54 -3.39 -2.45
CA ASP A 70 4.63 -2.72 -3.16
C ASP A 70 5.57 -2.01 -2.16
N CYS A 71 5.00 -1.13 -1.34
CA CYS A 71 5.75 -0.29 -0.43
C CYS A 71 6.54 -1.06 0.64
N PHE A 72 6.10 -2.26 1.03
CA PHE A 72 6.72 -3.01 2.13
C PHE A 72 7.88 -3.94 1.70
N VAL A 73 8.11 -4.18 0.41
CA VAL A 73 9.14 -5.14 -0.03
C VAL A 73 10.40 -4.43 -0.52
N GLU A 74 10.31 -3.64 -1.59
CA GLU A 74 11.44 -2.88 -2.16
C GLU A 74 11.26 -1.35 -2.04
N GLY A 75 10.28 -0.92 -1.25
CA GLY A 75 9.78 0.45 -1.24
C GLY A 75 8.71 0.68 -2.31
N CYS A 76 8.07 1.85 -2.30
CA CYS A 76 7.01 2.13 -3.28
C CYS A 76 7.63 2.42 -4.67
N ASP A 77 7.95 1.37 -5.41
CA ASP A 77 8.68 1.43 -6.68
C ASP A 77 8.05 0.58 -7.79
N ALA A 78 6.84 0.07 -7.56
CA ALA A 78 6.13 -0.84 -8.44
C ALA A 78 6.93 -2.12 -8.79
N SER A 79 7.85 -2.58 -7.94
CA SER A 79 8.56 -3.87 -8.11
C SER A 79 7.58 -5.04 -8.12
N VAL A 80 6.49 -4.94 -7.35
CA VAL A 80 5.44 -5.97 -7.28
C VAL A 80 4.77 -6.19 -8.65
N MET A 81 4.75 -5.19 -9.52
CA MET A 81 4.11 -5.25 -10.85
C MET A 81 4.85 -6.14 -11.86
N ILE A 82 6.13 -6.43 -11.62
CA ILE A 82 6.97 -7.17 -12.57
C ILE A 82 6.47 -8.60 -12.74
N SER A 83 6.42 -9.03 -14.00
CA SER A 83 6.14 -10.41 -14.38
C SER A 83 7.44 -11.08 -14.82
N SER A 84 7.82 -12.16 -14.15
CA SER A 84 8.98 -12.97 -14.54
C SER A 84 8.55 -14.22 -15.33
N PRO A 85 9.18 -14.51 -16.48
CA PRO A 85 8.98 -15.79 -17.18
C PRO A 85 9.36 -17.02 -16.34
N ASN A 86 10.22 -16.86 -15.34
CA ASN A 86 10.66 -17.94 -14.48
C ASN A 86 9.77 -18.13 -13.24
N GLY A 87 8.76 -17.27 -13.04
CA GLY A 87 7.88 -17.31 -11.86
C GLY A 87 8.63 -17.00 -10.55
N ASP A 88 9.63 -16.12 -10.61
CA ASP A 88 10.48 -15.74 -9.47
C ASP A 88 10.38 -14.25 -9.11
N ALA A 89 9.40 -13.52 -9.63
CA ALA A 89 9.13 -12.13 -9.25
C ALA A 89 8.36 -12.04 -7.92
N GLU A 90 8.25 -10.85 -7.34
CA GLU A 90 7.57 -10.67 -6.05
C GLU A 90 6.12 -11.18 -6.05
N LYS A 91 5.38 -10.93 -7.13
CA LYS A 91 3.99 -11.39 -7.25
C LYS A 91 3.83 -12.93 -7.23
N ASP A 92 4.92 -13.66 -7.50
CA ASP A 92 4.95 -15.13 -7.51
C ASP A 92 5.29 -15.71 -6.12
N SER A 93 5.58 -14.87 -5.12
CA SER A 93 5.78 -15.31 -3.73
C SER A 93 4.48 -15.82 -3.10
N SER A 94 4.60 -16.73 -2.12
CA SER A 94 3.45 -17.32 -1.41
C SER A 94 2.47 -16.28 -0.86
N ASP A 95 2.98 -15.16 -0.36
CA ASP A 95 2.19 -14.15 0.31
C ASP A 95 1.43 -13.27 -0.70
N ASN A 96 1.99 -13.15 -1.92
CA ASN A 96 1.45 -12.38 -3.02
C ASN A 96 0.56 -13.17 -3.98
N LEU A 97 0.55 -14.51 -3.93
CA LEU A 97 -0.38 -15.34 -4.74
C LEU A 97 -1.86 -14.99 -4.47
N SER A 98 -2.15 -14.41 -3.31
CA SER A 98 -3.49 -13.94 -2.92
C SER A 98 -3.82 -12.53 -3.41
N LEU A 99 -2.88 -11.80 -4.01
CA LEU A 99 -3.15 -10.50 -4.61
C LEU A 99 -4.04 -10.70 -5.83
N ALA A 100 -5.22 -10.09 -5.83
CA ALA A 100 -6.16 -10.24 -6.92
C ALA A 100 -5.61 -9.58 -8.20
N GLY A 101 -5.69 -10.31 -9.32
CA GLY A 101 -5.26 -9.83 -10.65
C GLY A 101 -5.89 -8.49 -11.04
N ASP A 102 -7.09 -8.20 -10.54
CA ASP A 102 -7.81 -6.97 -10.84
C ASP A 102 -7.07 -5.69 -10.37
N GLY A 103 -6.29 -5.78 -9.28
CA GLY A 103 -5.43 -4.68 -8.84
C GLY A 103 -4.31 -4.39 -9.83
N PHE A 104 -3.65 -5.44 -10.35
CA PHE A 104 -2.62 -5.32 -11.37
C PHE A 104 -3.21 -4.75 -12.68
N ASP A 105 -4.35 -5.29 -13.13
CA ASP A 105 -5.05 -4.82 -14.32
C ASP A 105 -5.42 -3.33 -14.23
N THR A 106 -5.80 -2.86 -13.03
CA THR A 106 -6.13 -1.46 -12.79
C THR A 106 -4.95 -0.54 -13.04
N VAL A 107 -3.77 -0.87 -12.50
CA VAL A 107 -2.54 -0.11 -12.73
C VAL A 107 -2.11 -0.19 -14.19
N ILE A 108 -2.19 -1.37 -14.81
CA ILE A 108 -1.83 -1.58 -16.22
C ILE A 108 -2.72 -0.71 -17.14
N LYS A 109 -4.03 -0.68 -16.90
CA LYS A 109 -4.97 0.12 -17.70
C LYS A 109 -4.75 1.61 -17.51
N ALA A 110 -4.52 2.06 -16.27
CA ALA A 110 -4.15 3.44 -16.00
C ALA A 110 -2.84 3.83 -16.69
N LYS A 111 -1.81 2.96 -16.67
CA LYS A 111 -0.55 3.17 -17.38
C LYS A 111 -0.74 3.29 -18.89
N GLN A 112 -1.53 2.41 -19.50
CA GLN A 112 -1.83 2.47 -20.93
C GLN A 112 -2.51 3.81 -21.30
N ALA A 113 -3.46 4.28 -20.49
CA ALA A 113 -4.14 5.55 -20.71
C ALA A 113 -3.20 6.76 -20.56
N VAL A 114 -2.30 6.72 -19.57
CA VAL A 114 -1.29 7.77 -19.35
C VAL A 114 -0.27 7.79 -20.48
N GLU A 115 0.27 6.65 -20.89
CA GLU A 115 1.25 6.57 -21.99
C GLU A 115 0.69 7.04 -23.34
N ALA A 116 -0.62 6.89 -23.56
CA ALA A 116 -1.28 7.40 -24.76
C ALA A 116 -1.30 8.94 -24.84
N GLN A 117 -1.13 9.64 -23.71
CA GLN A 117 -1.16 11.10 -23.64
C GLN A 117 0.19 11.72 -23.26
N CYS A 118 0.96 11.02 -22.42
CA CYS A 118 2.20 11.48 -21.79
C CYS A 118 3.25 10.37 -21.88
N PRO A 119 3.75 10.06 -23.09
CA PRO A 119 4.63 8.92 -23.31
C PRO A 119 5.94 9.06 -22.53
N ASP A 120 6.34 7.99 -21.84
CA ASP A 120 7.60 7.86 -21.10
C ASP A 120 7.81 8.93 -19.99
N VAL A 121 6.72 9.50 -19.47
CA VAL A 121 6.78 10.57 -18.44
C VAL A 121 6.52 10.06 -17.02
N VAL A 122 5.48 9.25 -16.83
CA VAL A 122 4.94 8.93 -15.49
C VAL A 122 5.31 7.50 -15.09
N SER A 123 5.93 7.31 -13.93
CA SER A 123 6.31 5.97 -13.44
C SER A 123 5.10 5.11 -13.09
N CYS A 124 5.27 3.79 -13.13
CA CYS A 124 4.27 2.86 -12.63
C CYS A 124 4.05 3.00 -11.12
N ALA A 125 5.11 3.30 -10.37
CA ALA A 125 5.02 3.58 -8.93
C ALA A 125 4.07 4.74 -8.60
N ASP A 126 4.14 5.85 -9.36
CA ASP A 126 3.23 6.98 -9.17
C ASP A 126 1.80 6.68 -9.64
N ILE A 127 1.63 5.88 -10.70
CA ILE A 127 0.31 5.44 -11.13
C ILE A 127 -0.35 4.55 -10.08
N LEU A 128 0.38 3.63 -9.47
CA LEU A 128 -0.12 2.79 -8.39
C LEU A 128 -0.49 3.63 -7.15
N ALA A 129 0.33 4.62 -6.78
CA ALA A 129 0.03 5.53 -5.67
C ALA A 129 -1.25 6.36 -5.92
N LEU A 130 -1.43 6.89 -7.13
CA LEU A 130 -2.65 7.60 -7.53
C LEU A 130 -3.87 6.67 -7.53
N ALA A 131 -3.72 5.48 -8.11
CA ALA A 131 -4.79 4.49 -8.14
C ALA A 131 -5.23 4.06 -6.73
N ALA A 132 -4.28 3.90 -5.80
CA ALA A 132 -4.57 3.59 -4.40
C ALA A 132 -5.41 4.71 -3.72
N ARG A 133 -5.09 5.99 -3.97
CA ARG A 133 -5.93 7.11 -3.50
C ARG A 133 -7.33 7.05 -4.12
N ASP A 134 -7.40 6.86 -5.44
CA ASP A 134 -8.67 6.89 -6.16
C ASP A 134 -9.62 5.77 -5.72
N VAL A 135 -9.12 4.56 -5.47
CA VAL A 135 -9.97 3.47 -4.96
C VAL A 135 -10.46 3.69 -3.54
N VAL A 136 -9.67 4.33 -2.66
CA VAL A 136 -10.13 4.72 -1.32
C VAL A 136 -11.30 5.69 -1.43
N VAL A 137 -11.19 6.71 -2.29
CA VAL A 137 -12.27 7.68 -2.54
C VAL A 137 -13.51 7.01 -3.12
N LEU A 138 -13.35 6.09 -4.09
CA LEU A 138 -14.47 5.34 -4.66
C LEU A 138 -15.16 4.43 -3.63
N GLY A 139 -14.42 3.96 -2.62
CA GLY A 139 -14.97 3.24 -1.47
C GLY A 139 -15.71 4.13 -0.47
N GLY A 140 -15.72 5.46 -0.65
CA GLY A 140 -16.30 6.42 0.30
C GLY A 140 -15.32 6.98 1.33
N GLY A 141 -14.03 6.66 1.19
CA GLY A 141 -12.97 7.10 2.08
C GLY A 141 -12.50 8.53 1.82
N PRO A 142 -11.50 9.00 2.60
CA PRO A 142 -11.00 10.35 2.48
C PRO A 142 -10.23 10.60 1.19
N GLU A 143 -10.39 11.79 0.62
CA GLU A 143 -9.52 12.30 -0.43
C GLU A 143 -8.30 13.01 0.16
N PHE A 144 -7.16 12.86 -0.49
CA PHE A 144 -5.93 13.55 -0.14
C PHE A 144 -5.05 13.76 -1.38
N ASN A 145 -4.19 14.77 -1.32
CA ASN A 145 -3.20 14.99 -2.37
C ASN A 145 -2.09 13.93 -2.26
N VAL A 146 -1.72 13.36 -3.41
CA VAL A 146 -0.63 12.38 -3.51
C VAL A 146 0.65 13.11 -3.86
N GLU A 147 1.73 12.84 -3.13
CA GLU A 147 3.06 13.29 -3.53
C GLU A 147 3.60 12.33 -4.58
N LEU A 148 4.13 12.88 -5.67
CA LEU A 148 4.58 12.17 -6.86
C LEU A 148 6.06 12.45 -7.14
N GLY A 149 6.63 11.73 -8.09
CA GLY A 149 8.04 11.76 -8.45
C GLY A 149 8.78 10.45 -8.14
N ARG A 150 8.06 9.38 -7.81
CA ARG A 150 8.67 8.04 -7.63
C ARG A 150 9.18 7.54 -8.97
N ARG A 151 10.19 6.69 -8.92
CA ARG A 151 10.71 5.94 -10.07
C ARG A 151 10.51 4.46 -9.88
N ASP A 152 10.48 3.76 -10.99
CA ASP A 152 10.27 2.32 -11.04
C ASP A 152 11.54 1.57 -10.66
N GLY A 153 11.38 0.56 -9.80
CA GLY A 153 12.45 -0.34 -9.40
C GLY A 153 13.05 -1.15 -10.54
N LEU A 154 14.27 -1.64 -10.33
CA LEU A 154 14.99 -2.52 -11.27
C LEU A 154 15.16 -3.95 -10.74
N VAL A 155 14.48 -4.27 -9.64
CA VAL A 155 14.54 -5.59 -9.01
C VAL A 155 13.14 -5.98 -8.57
N SER A 156 12.77 -7.24 -8.83
CA SER A 156 11.59 -7.90 -8.27
C SER A 156 11.96 -9.36 -8.07
N LYS A 157 11.92 -9.85 -6.82
CA LYS A 157 12.21 -11.25 -6.51
C LYS A 157 11.29 -11.79 -5.44
N ALA A 158 10.72 -12.98 -5.66
CA ALA A 158 9.89 -13.67 -4.68
C ALA A 158 10.61 -13.85 -3.32
N SER A 159 11.93 -14.08 -3.35
CA SER A 159 12.75 -14.25 -2.15
C SER A 159 12.92 -13.00 -1.29
N ARG A 160 12.50 -11.83 -1.78
CA ARG A 160 12.52 -10.56 -1.03
C ARG A 160 11.24 -10.30 -0.25
N VAL A 161 10.16 -11.05 -0.51
CA VAL A 161 8.86 -10.83 0.14
C VAL A 161 8.82 -11.38 1.56
N ALA A 162 9.31 -12.62 1.75
CA ALA A 162 9.22 -13.30 3.04
C ALA A 162 9.92 -12.51 4.16
N GLY A 163 9.20 -12.23 5.24
CA GLY A 163 9.71 -11.48 6.39
C GLY A 163 9.67 -9.95 6.26
N ASN A 164 9.11 -9.44 5.16
CA ASN A 164 8.86 -8.02 4.93
C ASN A 164 7.36 -7.66 4.92
N LEU A 165 6.46 -8.65 4.83
CA LEU A 165 5.01 -8.43 4.98
C LEU A 165 4.51 -8.89 6.37
N PRO A 166 3.55 -8.17 6.98
CA PRO A 166 2.92 -8.61 8.22
C PRO A 166 2.01 -9.83 7.98
N GLU A 167 2.04 -10.80 8.89
CA GLU A 167 1.15 -11.96 8.86
C GLU A 167 -0.12 -11.72 9.67
N PRO A 168 -1.26 -12.37 9.31
CA PRO A 168 -2.54 -12.23 10.01
C PRO A 168 -2.54 -12.78 11.44
N SER A 169 -1.50 -13.54 11.80
CA SER A 169 -1.30 -14.13 13.13
C SER A 169 -0.39 -13.30 14.04
N PHE A 170 0.15 -12.17 13.55
CA PHE A 170 1.08 -11.35 14.33
C PHE A 170 0.42 -10.73 15.56
N ASP A 171 1.20 -10.66 16.65
CA ASP A 171 0.86 -9.86 17.81
C ASP A 171 1.20 -8.36 17.60
N LEU A 172 0.80 -7.51 18.55
CA LEU A 172 1.03 -6.07 18.45
C LEU A 172 2.53 -5.72 18.38
N GLN A 173 3.41 -6.45 19.09
CA GLN A 173 4.86 -6.18 19.07
C GLN A 173 5.46 -6.49 17.71
N GLN A 174 5.06 -7.60 17.09
CA GLN A 174 5.48 -8.00 15.75
C GLN A 174 5.00 -6.99 14.70
N LEU A 175 3.74 -6.55 14.78
CA LEU A 175 3.20 -5.49 13.91
C LEU A 175 4.00 -4.19 14.04
N ASN A 176 4.21 -3.69 15.26
CA ASN A 176 5.00 -2.47 15.48
C ASN A 176 6.43 -2.63 14.96
N THR A 177 7.05 -3.79 15.15
CA THR A 177 8.42 -4.05 14.68
C THR A 177 8.49 -4.01 13.15
N MET A 178 7.51 -4.59 12.46
CA MET A 178 7.43 -4.58 11.00
C MET A 178 7.28 -3.17 10.46
N PHE A 179 6.29 -2.42 10.96
CA PHE A 179 6.00 -1.06 10.50
C PHE A 179 7.14 -0.08 10.82
N ALA A 180 7.80 -0.24 11.98
CA ALA A 180 8.92 0.60 12.37
C ALA A 180 10.13 0.47 11.43
N LYS A 181 10.33 -0.68 10.76
CA LYS A 181 11.39 -0.84 9.74
C LYS A 181 11.21 0.14 8.57
N HIS A 182 9.97 0.53 8.28
CA HIS A 182 9.61 1.47 7.22
C HIS A 182 9.30 2.87 7.76
N ASN A 183 9.76 3.20 8.97
CA ASN A 183 9.53 4.48 9.63
C ASN A 183 8.04 4.82 9.86
N LEU A 184 7.18 3.80 9.94
CA LEU A 184 5.76 3.94 10.30
C LEU A 184 5.60 3.63 11.79
N ASN A 185 4.95 4.53 12.53
CA ASN A 185 4.73 4.34 13.96
C ASN A 185 3.43 3.53 14.24
N GLN A 186 3.16 3.24 15.51
CA GLN A 186 1.98 2.47 15.90
C GLN A 186 0.66 3.12 15.44
N ASN A 187 0.56 4.44 15.48
CA ASN A 187 -0.65 5.14 15.02
C ASN A 187 -0.83 5.02 13.50
N ASP A 188 0.28 5.07 12.74
CA ASP A 188 0.26 4.83 11.30
C ASP A 188 -0.16 3.38 10.98
N MET A 189 0.35 2.41 11.75
CA MET A 189 -0.03 0.99 11.64
C MET A 189 -1.51 0.78 11.92
N ILE A 190 -2.02 1.28 13.06
CA ILE A 190 -3.44 1.14 13.41
C ILE A 190 -4.31 1.78 12.33
N ALA A 191 -3.97 2.98 11.86
CA ALA A 191 -4.71 3.65 10.81
C ALA A 191 -4.72 2.83 9.51
N LEU A 192 -3.57 2.33 9.05
CA LEU A 192 -3.47 1.53 7.82
C LEU A 192 -4.21 0.20 7.92
N SER A 193 -4.25 -0.44 9.10
CA SER A 193 -5.09 -1.63 9.35
C SER A 193 -6.58 -1.36 9.10
N GLY A 194 -7.03 -0.10 9.26
CA GLY A 194 -8.38 0.33 8.88
C GLY A 194 -8.75 0.10 7.42
N ALA A 195 -7.79 -0.15 6.52
CA ALA A 195 -8.07 -0.59 5.15
C ALA A 195 -8.82 -1.93 5.10
N HIS A 196 -8.77 -2.76 6.15
CA HIS A 196 -9.55 -4.00 6.29
C HIS A 196 -11.06 -3.76 6.47
N THR A 197 -11.52 -2.51 6.52
CA THR A 197 -12.95 -2.17 6.34
C THR A 197 -13.48 -2.54 4.95
N LEU A 198 -12.59 -2.81 3.98
CA LEU A 198 -12.92 -3.19 2.61
C LEU A 198 -12.41 -4.58 2.27
N GLY A 199 -13.17 -5.31 1.45
CA GLY A 199 -12.67 -6.53 0.80
C GLY A 199 -12.79 -7.78 1.65
N PHE A 200 -12.00 -8.79 1.30
CA PHE A 200 -12.21 -10.17 1.72
C PHE A 200 -10.91 -10.91 2.00
N SER A 201 -11.03 -12.02 2.70
CA SER A 201 -9.94 -12.93 3.04
C SER A 201 -10.34 -14.38 2.87
N HIS A 202 -9.39 -15.20 2.43
CA HIS A 202 -9.56 -16.65 2.36
C HIS A 202 -9.56 -17.27 3.76
N CYS A 203 -10.40 -18.30 3.94
CA CYS A 203 -10.61 -18.94 5.24
C CYS A 203 -9.32 -19.42 5.91
N ASN A 204 -8.36 -19.91 5.13
CA ASN A 204 -7.08 -20.41 5.63
C ASN A 204 -6.24 -19.35 6.36
N ARG A 205 -6.47 -18.05 6.12
CA ARG A 205 -5.71 -16.95 6.73
C ARG A 205 -6.10 -16.68 8.18
N PHE A 206 -7.25 -17.18 8.66
CA PHE A 206 -7.71 -17.00 10.04
C PHE A 206 -8.27 -18.28 10.68
N ALA A 207 -8.25 -19.42 9.97
CA ALA A 207 -8.76 -20.70 10.46
C ALA A 207 -8.15 -21.16 11.81
N ASN A 208 -6.91 -20.73 12.11
CA ASN A 208 -6.29 -21.01 13.41
C ASN A 208 -7.13 -20.46 14.57
N ARG A 209 -7.77 -19.30 14.40
CA ARG A 209 -8.64 -18.68 15.41
C ARG A 209 -9.93 -19.46 15.64
N LEU A 210 -10.34 -20.31 14.70
CA LEU A 210 -11.57 -21.08 14.80
C LEU A 210 -11.33 -22.48 15.34
N TYR A 211 -10.21 -23.11 15.01
CA TYR A 211 -10.06 -24.55 15.22
C TYR A 211 -8.82 -24.98 16.00
N SER A 212 -7.81 -24.11 16.13
CA SER A 212 -6.51 -24.48 16.69
C SER A 212 -5.78 -23.31 17.32
N PHE A 213 -6.52 -22.46 18.06
CA PHE A 213 -5.98 -21.19 18.56
C PHE A 213 -4.83 -21.38 19.56
N SER A 214 -5.01 -22.24 20.56
CA SER A 214 -4.01 -22.52 21.58
C SER A 214 -4.16 -23.94 22.14
N SER A 215 -3.19 -24.39 22.94
CA SER A 215 -3.29 -25.68 23.66
C SER A 215 -4.44 -25.73 24.67
N SER A 216 -4.90 -24.57 25.15
CA SER A 216 -5.97 -24.44 26.16
C SER A 216 -7.34 -24.05 25.58
N SER A 217 -7.41 -23.61 24.33
CA SER A 217 -8.65 -23.19 23.67
C SER A 217 -8.59 -23.44 22.17
N ALA A 218 -9.56 -24.15 21.63
CA ALA A 218 -9.67 -24.40 20.20
C ALA A 218 -10.06 -23.13 19.42
N VAL A 219 -10.99 -22.36 19.98
CA VAL A 219 -11.44 -21.06 19.44
C VAL A 219 -10.73 -19.94 20.17
N ASP A 220 -10.36 -18.88 19.45
CA ASP A 220 -9.82 -17.67 20.04
C ASP A 220 -10.83 -17.04 21.03
N PRO A 221 -10.49 -16.90 22.33
CA PRO A 221 -11.38 -16.33 23.32
C PRO A 221 -11.64 -14.82 23.16
N SER A 222 -10.85 -14.11 22.34
CA SER A 222 -11.09 -12.70 22.00
C SER A 222 -12.18 -12.51 20.93
N LEU A 223 -12.54 -13.59 20.22
CA LEU A 223 -13.54 -13.55 19.16
C LEU A 223 -14.95 -13.66 19.76
N ASP A 224 -15.87 -12.80 19.31
CA ASP A 224 -17.28 -12.85 19.68
C ASP A 224 -17.86 -14.25 19.39
N PRO A 225 -18.47 -14.95 20.36
CA PRO A 225 -18.87 -16.34 20.19
C PRO A 225 -19.91 -16.57 19.09
N ASP A 226 -20.77 -15.61 18.81
CA ASP A 226 -21.78 -15.73 17.75
C ASP A 226 -21.18 -15.44 16.38
N TYR A 227 -20.26 -14.47 16.29
CA TYR A 227 -19.46 -14.26 15.09
C TYR A 227 -18.55 -15.47 14.78
N ALA A 228 -17.92 -16.08 15.80
CA ALA A 228 -17.14 -17.30 15.64
C ALA A 228 -17.98 -18.44 15.02
N LYS A 229 -19.22 -18.64 15.46
CA LYS A 229 -20.14 -19.62 14.86
C LYS A 229 -20.48 -19.30 13.41
N GLN A 230 -20.69 -18.02 13.09
CA GLN A 230 -20.95 -17.59 11.70
C GLN A 230 -19.74 -17.90 10.82
N LEU A 231 -18.53 -17.57 11.28
CA LEU A 231 -17.29 -17.87 10.59
C LEU A 231 -17.07 -19.37 10.39
N MET A 232 -17.31 -20.19 11.42
CA MET A 232 -17.23 -21.66 11.30
C MET A 232 -18.24 -22.24 10.31
N SER A 233 -19.41 -21.62 10.16
CA SER A 233 -20.41 -22.04 9.18
C SER A 233 -20.00 -21.67 7.75
N ALA A 234 -19.33 -20.53 7.56
CA ALA A 234 -18.85 -20.08 6.26
C ALA A 234 -17.52 -20.74 5.86
N CYS A 235 -16.71 -21.10 6.84
CA CYS A 235 -15.36 -21.65 6.70
C CYS A 235 -15.19 -22.95 7.50
N PRO A 236 -15.90 -24.04 7.13
CA PRO A 236 -15.64 -25.36 7.73
C PRO A 236 -14.18 -25.81 7.51
N GLN A 237 -13.71 -26.78 8.30
CA GLN A 237 -12.30 -27.22 8.26
C GLN A 237 -11.81 -27.71 6.89
N ASP A 238 -12.72 -28.24 6.08
CA ASP A 238 -12.49 -28.77 4.72
C ASP A 238 -13.07 -27.87 3.62
N VAL A 239 -13.24 -26.58 3.92
CA VAL A 239 -13.72 -25.59 2.95
C VAL A 239 -12.82 -25.51 1.72
N ASP A 240 -13.42 -25.28 0.55
CA ASP A 240 -12.70 -25.01 -0.68
C ASP A 240 -11.76 -23.79 -0.48
N PRO A 241 -10.45 -23.90 -0.78
CA PRO A 241 -9.49 -22.82 -0.57
C PRO A 241 -9.81 -21.51 -1.30
N SER A 242 -10.63 -21.56 -2.36
CA SER A 242 -11.08 -20.38 -3.10
C SER A 242 -12.15 -19.57 -2.36
N ILE A 243 -12.80 -20.14 -1.34
CA ILE A 243 -13.80 -19.43 -0.55
C ILE A 243 -13.13 -18.30 0.22
N ALA A 244 -13.72 -17.13 0.08
CA ALA A 244 -13.34 -15.93 0.81
C ALA A 244 -14.57 -15.33 1.47
N ILE A 245 -14.35 -14.68 2.60
CA ILE A 245 -15.36 -13.95 3.35
C ILE A 245 -14.93 -12.50 3.51
N ASP A 246 -15.89 -11.61 3.67
CA ASP A 246 -15.60 -10.21 3.89
C ASP A 246 -14.86 -9.99 5.23
N MET A 247 -13.88 -9.08 5.23
CA MET A 247 -13.10 -8.73 6.43
C MET A 247 -13.89 -7.85 7.39
N ASP A 248 -14.76 -6.99 6.86
CA ASP A 248 -15.77 -6.25 7.62
C ASP A 248 -17.14 -6.93 7.47
N PRO A 249 -17.67 -7.56 8.54
CA PRO A 249 -18.97 -8.25 8.49
C PRO A 249 -20.18 -7.32 8.46
N GLN A 250 -20.01 -5.99 8.58
CA GLN A 250 -21.11 -5.02 8.63
C GLN A 250 -21.21 -4.20 7.34
N THR A 251 -20.09 -3.68 6.86
CA THR A 251 -20.04 -2.71 5.75
C THR A 251 -18.93 -3.05 4.75
N PRO A 252 -18.91 -4.28 4.19
CA PRO A 252 -17.77 -4.84 3.43
C PRO A 252 -17.38 -4.07 2.16
N ARG A 253 -18.22 -3.10 1.76
CA ARG A 253 -18.06 -2.30 0.55
C ARG A 253 -17.94 -0.79 0.80
N THR A 254 -17.83 -0.38 2.05
CA THR A 254 -17.76 1.02 2.44
C THR A 254 -16.45 1.25 3.20
N PHE A 255 -15.71 2.28 2.82
CA PHE A 255 -14.57 2.75 3.58
C PHE A 255 -15.08 3.63 4.73
N ASP A 256 -15.18 3.05 5.92
CA ASP A 256 -15.61 3.77 7.12
C ASP A 256 -14.89 3.24 8.37
N ASN A 257 -15.32 3.70 9.55
CA ASN A 257 -14.70 3.32 10.81
C ASN A 257 -15.36 2.09 11.47
N VAL A 258 -16.27 1.40 10.77
CA VAL A 258 -16.96 0.21 11.30
C VAL A 258 -15.97 -0.93 11.53
N TYR A 259 -14.87 -1.00 10.78
CA TYR A 259 -13.72 -1.85 11.12
C TYR A 259 -13.34 -1.75 12.61
N TYR A 260 -13.15 -0.54 13.15
CA TYR A 260 -12.77 -0.37 14.55
C TYR A 260 -13.92 -0.66 15.51
N GLN A 261 -15.17 -0.38 15.12
CA GLN A 261 -16.35 -0.78 15.90
C GLN A 261 -16.47 -2.29 16.01
N ASN A 262 -16.11 -3.03 14.95
CA ASN A 262 -16.04 -4.48 14.95
C ASN A 262 -14.98 -4.98 15.91
N LEU A 263 -13.78 -4.37 15.95
CA LEU A 263 -12.74 -4.75 16.94
C LEU A 263 -13.23 -4.56 18.38
N VAL A 264 -13.87 -3.42 18.68
CA VAL A 264 -14.46 -3.17 20.02
C VAL A 264 -15.50 -4.24 20.38
N ALA A 265 -16.19 -4.80 19.39
CA ALA A 265 -17.18 -5.86 19.56
C ALA A 265 -16.60 -7.29 19.52
N GLY A 266 -15.26 -7.47 19.47
CA GLY A 266 -14.62 -8.77 19.35
C GLY A 266 -14.81 -9.43 17.97
N LYS A 267 -14.99 -8.63 16.93
CA LYS A 267 -15.30 -9.08 15.56
C LYS A 267 -14.20 -8.75 14.55
N GLY A 268 -12.97 -8.50 14.99
CA GLY A 268 -11.82 -8.49 14.09
C GLY A 268 -11.61 -9.87 13.47
N LEU A 269 -11.37 -9.93 12.16
CA LEU A 269 -11.24 -11.21 11.47
C LEU A 269 -9.89 -11.88 11.79
N PHE A 270 -8.80 -11.15 11.64
CA PHE A 270 -7.46 -11.66 11.89
C PHE A 270 -7.05 -11.52 13.34
N THR A 271 -6.03 -12.28 13.75
CA THR A 271 -5.40 -12.07 15.06
C THR A 271 -4.76 -10.68 15.07
N SER A 272 -4.08 -10.32 13.98
CA SER A 272 -3.47 -8.99 13.78
C SER A 272 -4.46 -7.82 13.82
N ASP A 273 -5.75 -8.07 13.61
CA ASP A 273 -6.80 -7.06 13.80
C ASP A 273 -7.20 -6.97 15.27
N GLU A 274 -7.60 -8.10 15.87
CA GLU A 274 -8.17 -8.11 17.22
C GLU A 274 -7.14 -7.76 18.31
N VAL A 275 -5.84 -7.99 18.06
CA VAL A 275 -4.76 -7.54 18.95
C VAL A 275 -4.69 -6.02 19.09
N LEU A 276 -5.16 -5.25 18.09
CA LEU A 276 -5.16 -3.79 18.17
C LEU A 276 -6.10 -3.28 19.28
N PHE A 277 -7.21 -3.98 19.51
CA PHE A 277 -8.15 -3.63 20.57
C PHE A 277 -7.84 -4.33 21.90
N SER A 278 -7.40 -5.59 21.86
CA SER A 278 -7.18 -6.38 23.08
C SER A 278 -5.88 -6.03 23.82
N ASP A 279 -4.90 -5.42 23.16
CA ASP A 279 -3.68 -4.90 23.81
C ASP A 279 -3.87 -3.47 24.32
N SER A 280 -3.55 -3.25 25.60
CA SER A 280 -3.70 -1.96 26.28
C SER A 280 -2.92 -0.79 25.67
N ALA A 281 -1.83 -1.05 24.92
CA ALA A 281 -1.00 0.00 24.33
C ALA A 281 -1.67 0.66 23.12
N SER A 282 -2.44 -0.11 22.32
CA SER A 282 -3.13 0.37 21.12
C SER A 282 -4.63 0.61 21.32
N GLN A 283 -5.23 -0.02 22.34
CA GLN A 283 -6.67 0.05 22.60
C GLN A 283 -7.25 1.48 22.61
N PRO A 284 -6.63 2.50 23.25
CA PRO A 284 -7.20 3.85 23.27
C PRO A 284 -7.37 4.46 21.88
N THR A 285 -6.42 4.21 20.96
CA THR A 285 -6.50 4.69 19.57
C THR A 285 -7.61 3.98 18.80
N VAL A 286 -7.77 2.67 18.98
CA VAL A 286 -8.88 1.91 18.37
C VAL A 286 -10.23 2.44 18.83
N VAL A 287 -10.39 2.70 20.13
CA VAL A 287 -11.61 3.27 20.70
C VAL A 287 -11.88 4.68 20.17
N ASP A 288 -10.86 5.51 20.00
CA ASP A 288 -11.03 6.84 19.40
C ASP A 288 -11.50 6.75 17.94
N PHE A 289 -10.87 5.89 17.13
CA PHE A 289 -11.27 5.68 15.74
C PHE A 289 -12.68 5.08 15.61
N ALA A 290 -13.06 4.15 16.50
CA ALA A 290 -14.42 3.57 16.53
C ALA A 290 -15.51 4.61 16.84
N ASN A 291 -15.21 5.60 17.69
CA ASN A 291 -16.17 6.62 18.12
C ASN A 291 -16.16 7.88 17.23
N THR A 292 -15.02 8.16 16.58
CA THR A 292 -14.80 9.43 15.87
C THR A 292 -14.33 9.16 14.44
N PRO A 293 -15.24 9.01 13.46
CA PRO A 293 -14.88 8.73 12.06
C PRO A 293 -13.85 9.70 11.49
N GLY A 294 -13.94 10.98 11.85
CA GLY A 294 -12.99 12.01 11.41
C GLY A 294 -11.55 11.82 11.91
N GLN A 295 -11.35 11.23 13.10
CA GLN A 295 -10.00 10.93 13.60
C GLN A 295 -9.37 9.80 12.80
N PHE A 296 -10.15 8.75 12.51
CA PHE A 296 -9.71 7.69 11.62
C PHE A 296 -9.35 8.26 10.23
N SER A 297 -10.23 9.03 9.60
CA SER A 297 -9.96 9.60 8.28
C SER A 297 -8.69 10.45 8.25
N GLY A 298 -8.49 11.32 9.24
CA GLY A 298 -7.28 12.16 9.34
C GLY A 298 -5.99 11.36 9.55
N ALA A 299 -6.06 10.33 10.41
CA ALA A 299 -4.94 9.42 10.64
C ALA A 299 -4.62 8.59 9.40
N PHE A 300 -5.64 8.08 8.69
CA PHE A 300 -5.48 7.30 7.47
C PHE A 300 -4.82 8.11 6.35
N ILE A 301 -5.25 9.37 6.13
CA ILE A 301 -4.58 10.27 5.17
C ILE A 301 -3.09 10.41 5.52
N THR A 302 -2.80 10.68 6.79
CA THR A 302 -1.43 10.88 7.26
C THR A 302 -0.58 9.63 7.05
N ALA A 303 -1.12 8.46 7.39
CA ALA A 303 -0.44 7.19 7.28
C ALA A 303 -0.25 6.76 5.81
N MET A 304 -1.24 6.93 4.95
CA MET A 304 -1.12 6.66 3.51
C MET A 304 -0.06 7.53 2.83
N ARG A 305 0.03 8.82 3.20
CA ARG A 305 1.11 9.70 2.70
C ARG A 305 2.48 9.26 3.18
N LYS A 306 2.62 8.80 4.42
CA LYS A 306 3.88 8.24 4.93
C LYS A 306 4.22 6.91 4.26
N LEU A 307 3.25 6.02 4.09
CA LEU A 307 3.39 4.76 3.36
C LEU A 307 3.94 5.02 1.97
N GLY A 308 3.35 5.97 1.23
CA GLY A 308 3.82 6.35 -0.09
C GLY A 308 5.24 6.92 -0.15
N ARG A 309 5.91 7.20 0.98
CA ARG A 309 7.31 7.67 1.02
C ARG A 309 8.29 6.56 1.37
N VAL A 310 7.82 5.35 1.63
CA VAL A 310 8.67 4.21 2.05
C VAL A 310 9.63 3.85 0.93
N ASP A 311 10.93 3.97 1.22
CA ASP A 311 12.07 3.51 0.42
C ASP A 311 11.96 3.82 -1.09
N VAL A 312 11.42 5.01 -1.39
CA VAL A 312 11.14 5.45 -2.77
C VAL A 312 12.42 5.72 -3.56
N LYS A 313 12.35 5.43 -4.85
CA LYS A 313 13.43 5.70 -5.81
C LYS A 313 13.16 7.04 -6.48
N THR A 314 14.17 7.92 -6.55
CA THR A 314 13.99 9.28 -7.08
C THR A 314 15.15 9.70 -7.99
N GLY A 315 14.96 10.78 -8.75
CA GLY A 315 16.02 11.34 -9.60
C GLY A 315 16.50 10.36 -10.69
N SER A 316 17.67 9.75 -10.50
CA SER A 316 18.25 8.76 -11.41
C SER A 316 18.20 7.32 -10.88
N GLU A 317 17.61 7.11 -9.70
CA GLU A 317 17.45 5.78 -9.11
C GLU A 317 16.26 5.09 -9.77
N GLY A 318 16.52 4.03 -10.53
CA GLY A 318 15.46 3.33 -11.27
C GLY A 318 15.06 3.98 -12.59
N GLU A 319 13.91 3.59 -13.13
CA GLU A 319 13.46 3.97 -14.47
C GLU A 319 12.05 4.55 -14.51
N ILE A 320 11.60 4.94 -15.71
CA ILE A 320 10.17 5.16 -16.01
C ILE A 320 9.80 4.03 -16.97
N ARG A 321 9.15 2.99 -16.47
CA ARG A 321 8.73 1.86 -17.31
C ARG A 321 7.63 2.30 -18.24
N LYS A 322 7.67 1.86 -19.49
CA LYS A 322 6.55 2.02 -20.43
C LYS A 322 5.44 0.99 -20.19
N ASP A 323 5.84 -0.22 -19.82
CA ASP A 323 4.97 -1.33 -19.42
C ASP A 323 5.29 -1.67 -17.96
N CYS A 324 4.31 -1.58 -17.06
CA CYS A 324 4.53 -1.87 -15.65
C CYS A 324 4.92 -3.33 -15.38
N THR A 325 4.71 -4.23 -16.33
CA THR A 325 4.97 -5.66 -16.15
C THR A 325 6.40 -6.07 -16.47
N ALA A 326 7.22 -5.19 -17.04
CA ALA A 326 8.58 -5.51 -17.47
C ALA A 326 9.55 -4.34 -17.26
N PHE A 327 10.82 -4.64 -17.05
CA PHE A 327 11.88 -3.62 -17.12
C PHE A 327 12.06 -3.14 -18.56
N ASN A 328 12.46 -1.89 -18.77
CA ASN A 328 12.77 -1.43 -20.13
C ASN A 328 14.05 -2.11 -20.66
N SER A 329 14.23 -2.06 -21.98
CA SER A 329 15.35 -2.68 -22.72
C SER A 329 16.05 -1.69 -23.64
#